data_AF-A0A0F9XIM4-F1
#
_entry.id   AF-A0A0F9XIM4-F1
#
_cell.length_a   1.000
_cell.length_b   1.000
_cell.length_c   1.000
_cell.angle_alpha   90.00
_cell.angle_beta   90.00
_cell.angle_gamma   90.00
#
_symmetry.space_group_name_H-M   'P 1'
#
loop_
_entity.id
_entity.type
_entity.pdbx_description
1 polymer ?
#
loop_
_entity_poly.entity_id
_entity_poly.type
_entity_poly.pdbx_seq_one_letter_code
_entity_poly.pdbx_strand_id
1 'polypeptide(L)' 'MIQKNEFIYHEEGEFYYVTSEMVKKAHTEQEAKDFHEWMGGQTCGMTPDGEMAIYSWDYERWCRQGKRTEQCSYDWD' A
#
# COMPACT_ATOMS: atom_id res chain seq x y z
N MET A 1 -2.85 1.55 23.13
CA MET A 1 -1.55 1.35 22.46
C MET A 1 -1.52 -0.06 21.91
N ILE A 2 -1.83 -0.23 20.62
CA ILE A 2 -1.70 -1.53 19.96
C ILE A 2 -0.34 -1.52 19.28
N GLN A 3 0.63 -2.22 19.87
CA GLN A 3 1.84 -2.64 19.17
C GLN A 3 1.44 -3.78 18.21
N LYS A 4 1.21 -3.44 16.93
CA LYS A 4 1.13 -4.40 15.84
C LYS A 4 2.41 -4.27 15.03
N ASN A 5 3.25 -5.30 15.12
CA ASN A 5 4.40 -5.63 14.27
C ASN A 5 4.67 -4.65 13.12
N GLU A 6 5.73 -3.85 13.26
CA GLU A 6 6.56 -3.27 12.18
C GLU A 6 5.89 -2.53 11.00
N PHE A 7 4.63 -2.08 11.09
CA PHE A 7 4.02 -1.24 10.05
C PHE A 7 3.54 0.10 10.60
N ILE A 8 4.08 1.18 10.03
CA ILE A 8 3.84 2.58 10.44
C ILE A 8 2.59 3.09 9.73
N TYR A 9 1.40 2.64 10.11
CA TYR A 9 0.19 3.24 9.56
C TYR A 9 0.07 4.69 10.03
N HIS A 10 -0.23 5.60 9.10
CA HIS A 10 -0.62 6.96 9.43
C HIS A 10 -2.16 7.04 9.52
N GLU A 11 -2.65 7.76 10.53
CA GLU A 11 -4.07 7.98 10.79
C GLU A 11 -4.41 9.43 10.49
N GLU A 12 -5.18 9.67 9.42
CA GLU A 12 -5.86 10.95 9.18
C GLU A 12 -7.36 10.68 9.02
N GLY A 13 -8.13 10.85 10.10
CA GLY A 13 -9.55 10.53 10.10
C GLY A 13 -9.84 9.03 10.17
N GLU A 14 -10.79 8.53 9.38
CA GLU A 14 -11.29 7.13 9.45
C GLU A 14 -10.51 6.12 8.58
N PHE A 15 -9.45 6.51 7.88
CA PHE A 15 -8.74 5.61 6.96
C PHE A 15 -7.23 5.49 7.27
N TYR A 16 -6.72 4.26 7.15
CA TYR A 16 -5.31 3.94 7.31
C TYR A 16 -4.62 3.92 5.94
N TYR A 17 -3.45 4.52 5.83
CA TYR A 17 -2.66 4.53 4.60
C TYR A 17 -1.18 4.17 4.84
N VAL A 18 -0.50 3.83 3.75
CA VAL A 18 0.95 3.67 3.65
C VAL A 18 1.50 4.64 2.60
N THR A 19 2.73 5.11 2.75
CA THR A 19 3.40 5.93 1.74
C THR A 19 4.34 5.10 0.87
N SER A 20 4.74 5.63 -0.29
CA SER A 20 5.76 4.98 -1.14
C SER A 20 7.06 4.72 -0.38
N GLU A 21 7.49 5.65 0.48
CA GLU A 21 8.69 5.49 1.29
C GLU A 21 8.57 4.36 2.30
N MET A 22 7.39 4.15 2.89
CA MET A 22 7.16 3.00 3.77
C MET A 22 7.22 1.68 3.02
N VAL A 23 6.64 1.60 1.82
CA VAL A 23 6.71 0.41 0.97
C VAL A 23 8.17 0.08 0.63
N LYS A 24 8.96 1.08 0.22
CA LYS A 24 10.39 0.93 -0.08
C LYS A 24 11.22 0.50 1.13
N LYS A 25 10.85 0.90 2.34
CA LYS A 25 11.53 0.47 3.57
C LYS A 25 11.18 -0.97 3.97
N ALA A 26 9.96 -1.41 3.68
CA ALA A 26 9.47 -2.74 4.07
C ALA A 26 9.82 -3.86 3.08
N HIS A 27 10.20 -3.51 1.85
CA HIS A 27 10.42 -4.46 0.76
C HIS A 27 11.72 -4.18 0.02
N THR A 28 12.15 -5.12 -0.81
CA THR A 28 13.25 -4.89 -1.75
C THR A 28 12.86 -3.83 -2.80
N GLU A 29 13.85 -3.22 -3.45
CA GLU A 29 13.60 -2.22 -4.51
C GLU A 29 12.72 -2.77 -5.64
N GLN A 30 12.97 -4.03 -6.05
CA GLN A 30 12.17 -4.70 -7.08
C GLN A 30 10.72 -4.90 -6.63
N GLU A 31 10.51 -5.40 -5.41
CA GLU A 31 9.15 -5.60 -4.87
C GLU A 31 8.37 -4.30 -4.70
N ALA A 32 9.03 -3.22 -4.29
CA ALA A 32 8.40 -1.90 -4.20
C ALA A 32 7.98 -1.40 -5.60
N LYS A 33 8.84 -1.62 -6.61
CA LYS A 33 8.50 -1.31 -8.01
C LYS A 33 7.31 -2.14 -8.49
N ASP A 34 7.33 -3.44 -8.25
CA ASP A 34 6.25 -4.36 -8.62
C ASP A 34 4.92 -3.97 -7.96
N PHE A 35 4.96 -3.52 -6.70
CA PHE A 35 3.76 -2.97 -6.03
C PHE A 35 3.23 -1.72 -6.71
N HIS A 36 4.11 -0.78 -7.07
CA HIS A 36 3.70 0.45 -7.74
C HIS A 36 3.15 0.20 -9.14
N GLU A 37 3.70 -0.76 -9.87
CA GLU A 37 3.16 -1.23 -11.15
C GLU A 37 1.81 -1.93 -10.96
N TRP A 38 1.70 -2.81 -9.95
CA TRP A 38 0.46 -3.50 -9.59
C TRP A 38 -0.67 -2.51 -9.23
N MET A 39 -0.37 -1.45 -8.47
CA MET A 39 -1.34 -0.41 -8.13
C MET A 39 -1.91 0.31 -9.36
N GLY A 40 -1.17 0.36 -10.47
CA GLY A 40 -1.63 0.96 -11.74
C GLY A 40 -2.08 2.43 -11.62
N GLY A 41 -1.69 3.13 -10.55
CA GLY A 41 -2.14 4.49 -10.22
C GLY A 41 -3.60 4.62 -9.75
N GLN A 42 -4.29 3.52 -9.41
CA GLN A 42 -5.75 3.54 -9.21
C GLN A 42 -6.25 3.82 -7.79
N THR A 43 -5.39 3.90 -6.78
CA THR A 43 -5.83 4.26 -5.42
C THR A 43 -4.73 5.01 -4.68
N CYS A 44 -4.74 6.32 -4.85
CA CYS A 44 -3.83 7.22 -4.17
C CYS A 44 -4.56 8.50 -3.76
N GLY A 45 -4.48 8.82 -2.46
CA GLY A 45 -4.67 10.16 -1.94
C GLY A 45 -3.34 10.91 -1.89
N MET A 46 -3.35 12.09 -1.28
CA MET A 46 -2.14 12.87 -1.02
C MET A 46 -2.13 13.23 0.47
N THR A 47 -1.02 12.97 1.14
CA THR A 47 -0.75 13.41 2.51
C THR A 47 -0.63 14.94 2.55
N PRO A 48 -0.76 15.58 3.73
CA PRO A 48 -0.58 17.03 3.86
C PRO A 48 0.78 17.53 3.36
N ASP A 49 1.80 16.69 3.45
CA ASP A 49 3.18 16.99 3.03
C ASP A 49 3.39 16.79 1.52
N GLY A 50 2.34 16.43 0.78
CA GLY A 50 2.39 16.23 -0.68
C GLY A 50 2.85 14.84 -1.10
N GLU A 51 3.10 13.91 -0.17
CA GLU A 51 3.42 12.52 -0.52
C GLU A 51 2.18 11.73 -0.93
N MET A 52 2.37 10.74 -1.80
CA MET A 52 1.32 9.82 -2.22
C MET A 52 0.88 8.93 -1.04
N ALA A 53 -0.40 9.01 -0.67
CA ALA A 53 -1.04 8.16 0.33
C ALA A 53 -1.71 6.98 -0.37
N ILE A 54 -1.21 5.77 -0.16
CA ILE A 54 -1.77 4.53 -0.71
C ILE A 54 -2.62 3.90 0.38
N TYR A 55 -3.87 3.55 0.07
CA TYR A 55 -4.72 2.95 1.09
C TYR A 55 -4.14 1.62 1.60
N SER A 56 -4.16 1.44 2.92
CA SER A 56 -3.61 0.25 3.58
C SER A 56 -4.21 -1.07 3.08
N TRP A 57 -5.50 -1.09 2.76
CA TRP A 57 -6.17 -2.31 2.27
C TRP A 57 -5.64 -2.79 0.91
N ASP A 58 -5.22 -1.88 0.02
CA ASP A 58 -4.59 -2.24 -1.25
C ASP A 58 -3.22 -2.89 -1.03
N TYR A 59 -2.42 -2.29 -0.13
CA TYR A 59 -1.14 -2.85 0.29
C TYR A 59 -1.30 -4.24 0.93
N GLU A 60 -2.26 -4.39 1.85
CA GLU A 60 -2.57 -5.68 2.46
C GLU A 60 -3.04 -6.71 1.44
N ARG A 61 -3.88 -6.31 0.48
CA ARG A 61 -4.36 -7.17 -0.61
C ARG A 61 -3.19 -7.69 -1.43
N TRP A 62 -2.29 -6.81 -1.85
CA TRP A 62 -1.09 -7.19 -2.60
C TRP A 62 -0.22 -8.19 -1.83
N CYS A 63 0.04 -7.94 -0.54
CA CYS A 63 0.78 -8.87 0.31
C CYS A 63 0.08 -10.24 0.42
N ARG A 64 -1.24 -10.28 0.64
CA ARG A 64 -2.03 -11.51 0.75
C ARG A 64 -2.07 -12.32 -0.56
N GLN A 65 -2.04 -11.65 -1.70
CA GLN A 65 -2.01 -12.29 -3.01
C GLN A 65 -0.62 -12.84 -3.39
N GLY A 66 0.38 -12.66 -2.52
CA GLY A 66 1.75 -13.12 -2.75
C GLY A 66 2.56 -12.16 -3.61
N LYS A 67 2.32 -10.85 -3.49
CA LYS A 67 3.08 -9.79 -4.17
C LYS A 67 3.10 -9.93 -5.70
N ARG A 68 1.95 -10.24 -6.29
CA ARG A 68 1.81 -10.38 -7.75
C ARG A 68 2.00 -9.03 -8.44
N THR A 69 2.44 -9.06 -9.70
CA THR A 69 2.63 -7.88 -10.55
C THR A 69 1.37 -7.46 -11.29
N GLU A 70 0.37 -8.35 -11.41
CA GLU A 70 -0.90 -8.09 -12.09
C GLU A 70 -2.05 -7.99 -11.08
N GLN A 71 -2.91 -6.98 -11.22
CA GLN A 71 -4.18 -6.99 -10.51
C GLN A 71 -5.03 -8.11 -11.08
N CYS A 72 -5.33 -9.14 -10.29
CA CYS A 72 -6.44 -10.00 -10.63
C CYS A 72 -7.69 -9.12 -10.63
N SER A 73 -8.33 -8.96 -11.80
CA SER A 73 -9.72 -8.53 -11.87
C SER A 73 -10.55 -9.61 -11.17
N TYR A 74 -10.69 -9.49 -9.85
CA TYR A 74 -11.72 -10.25 -9.16
C TYR A 74 -13.03 -9.58 -9.56
N ASP A 75 -13.82 -10.30 -10.37
CA ASP A 75 -15.26 -10.16 -10.32
C ASP A 75 -15.63 -10.34 -8.85
N TRP A 76 -16.08 -9.26 -8.21
CA TRP A 76 -16.58 -9.26 -6.84
C TRP A 76 -17.98 -9.90 -6.80
N ASP A 77 -18.10 -11.12 -7.32
CA ASP A 77 -19.29 -11.98 -7.19
C ASP A 77 -19.29 -12.70 -5.83
#